data_AF-A0A970D2R3-F1
#
_entry.id   AF-A0A970D2R3-F1
#
_cell.length_a   1.000
_cell.length_b   1.000
_cell.length_c   1.000
_cell.angle_alpha   90.00
_cell.angle_beta   90.00
_cell.angle_gamma   90.00
#
_symmetry.space_group_name_H-M   'P 1'
#
loop_
_entity.id
_entity.type
_entity.pdbx_description
1 polymer ?
#
loop_
_entity_poly.entity_id
_entity_poly.type
_entity_poly.pdbx_seq_one_letter_code
_entity_poly.pdbx_strand_id
1 'polypeptide(L)'
;MAEDRKTPDNFHRGVRVLVDKDNVSSYIVPSGFKPVSALSVDERTFIRVIDMFFISVVYIAKQIIRGELWTAKTRENDMRLLLLQMLEWHAKALHGDDYDVWHGGRFIHEWIDQETFKELKNTFSQYDEADTLRGLLDSISLFRRIASETADRLGLKYPQDTDNHITDWITKNTESKLIKPVSL
;
A
#
# COMPACT_ATOMS: atom_id res chain seq x y z
N MET A 1 -17.47 18.15 -15.05
CA MET A 1 -16.04 18.11 -15.48
C MET A 1 -15.68 19.32 -16.35
N ALA A 2 -16.14 19.41 -17.61
CA ALA A 2 -15.94 20.62 -18.42
C ALA A 2 -16.75 21.82 -17.88
N GLU A 3 -17.95 21.56 -17.37
CA GLU A 3 -18.81 22.55 -16.70
C GLU A 3 -18.13 23.19 -15.48
N ASP A 4 -17.34 22.42 -14.74
CA ASP A 4 -16.61 22.88 -13.55
C ASP A 4 -15.29 23.58 -13.88
N ARG A 5 -14.88 23.58 -15.16
CA ARG A 5 -13.60 24.13 -15.66
C ARG A 5 -12.39 23.72 -14.82
N LYS A 6 -12.39 22.47 -14.35
CA LYS A 6 -11.29 21.88 -13.58
C LYS A 6 -10.47 20.95 -14.47
N THR A 7 -9.15 21.12 -14.40
CA THR A 7 -8.20 20.17 -14.98
C THR A 7 -8.25 18.86 -14.19
N PRO A 8 -8.48 17.70 -14.84
CA PRO A 8 -8.34 16.40 -14.18
C PRO A 8 -6.89 16.16 -13.73
N ASP A 9 -6.69 15.57 -12.55
CA ASP A 9 -5.35 15.34 -11.97
C ASP A 9 -4.41 14.56 -12.90
N ASN A 10 -4.94 13.60 -13.66
CA ASN A 10 -4.15 12.82 -14.61
C ASN A 10 -3.65 13.65 -15.82
N PHE A 11 -4.29 14.77 -16.16
CA PHE A 11 -3.85 15.62 -17.27
C PHE A 11 -2.59 16.40 -16.93
N HIS A 12 -2.34 16.63 -15.64
CA HIS A 12 -1.11 17.25 -15.15
C HIS A 12 0.15 16.42 -15.44
N ARG A 13 0.02 15.15 -15.82
CA ARG A 13 1.14 14.28 -16.24
C ARG A 13 1.41 14.24 -17.74
N GLY A 14 0.66 15.02 -18.53
CA GLY A 14 0.76 15.01 -19.98
C GLY A 14 -0.54 14.57 -20.62
N VAL A 15 -1.09 15.43 -21.46
CA VAL A 15 -2.24 15.12 -22.31
C VAL A 15 -1.99 15.64 -23.71
N ARG A 16 -2.47 14.91 -24.71
CA ARG A 16 -2.49 15.35 -26.10
C ARG A 16 -3.94 15.44 -26.56
N VAL A 17 -4.39 16.65 -26.90
CA VAL A 17 -5.72 16.86 -27.48
C VAL A 17 -5.70 16.33 -28.91
N LEU A 18 -6.53 15.33 -29.20
CA LEU A 18 -6.66 14.78 -30.56
C LEU A 18 -7.76 15.50 -31.34
N VAL A 19 -8.88 15.80 -30.68
CA VAL A 19 -10.03 16.54 -31.23
C VAL A 19 -10.67 17.34 -30.10
N ASP A 20 -11.08 18.58 -30.38
CA ASP A 20 -11.86 19.43 -29.48
C ASP A 20 -13.07 19.99 -30.24
N LYS A 21 -14.23 19.35 -30.09
CA LYS A 21 -15.45 19.72 -30.82
C LYS A 21 -16.21 20.86 -30.18
N ASP A 22 -16.05 21.02 -28.87
CA ASP A 22 -16.81 21.96 -28.04
C ASP A 22 -15.94 23.14 -27.57
N ASN A 23 -14.68 23.20 -28.01
CA ASN A 23 -13.69 24.23 -27.66
C ASN A 23 -13.46 24.36 -26.14
N VAL A 24 -13.43 23.22 -25.44
CA VAL A 24 -13.30 23.16 -23.98
C VAL A 24 -11.89 22.80 -23.51
N SER A 25 -11.00 22.39 -24.41
CA SER A 25 -9.67 21.90 -24.06
C SER A 25 -8.85 22.94 -23.28
N SER A 26 -8.99 24.23 -23.59
CA SER A 26 -8.30 25.32 -22.89
C SER A 26 -8.64 25.42 -21.40
N TYR A 27 -9.78 24.87 -20.95
CA TYR A 27 -10.19 24.89 -19.54
C TYR A 27 -9.73 23.65 -18.76
N ILE A 28 -9.43 22.55 -19.44
CA ILE A 28 -9.15 21.26 -18.82
C ILE A 28 -7.72 20.78 -19.05
N VAL A 29 -6.99 21.35 -20.01
CA VAL A 29 -5.56 21.08 -20.22
C VAL A 29 -4.76 22.06 -19.36
N PRO A 30 -3.85 21.58 -18.51
CA PRO A 30 -3.06 22.46 -17.68
C PRO A 30 -2.04 23.24 -18.53
N SER A 31 -1.69 24.44 -18.06
CA SER A 31 -0.65 25.28 -18.69
C SER A 31 0.76 24.68 -18.62
N GLY A 32 0.96 23.65 -17.80
CA GLY A 32 2.20 22.89 -17.70
C GLY A 32 1.97 21.50 -17.14
N PHE A 33 2.85 20.57 -17.50
CA PHE A 33 2.80 19.20 -17.00
C PHE A 33 3.76 19.05 -15.82
N LYS A 34 3.19 18.92 -14.62
CA LYS A 34 3.88 18.58 -13.39
C LYS A 34 2.95 17.69 -12.56
N PRO A 35 3.42 16.55 -12.02
CA PRO A 35 2.62 15.76 -11.09
C PRO A 35 2.05 16.65 -9.99
N VAL A 36 0.79 16.43 -9.63
CA VAL A 36 0.19 17.13 -8.49
C VAL A 36 0.94 16.68 -7.23
N SER A 37 1.53 17.64 -6.50
CA SER A 37 2.14 17.37 -5.20
C SER A 37 1.10 16.72 -4.30
N ALA A 38 1.46 15.62 -3.64
CA ALA A 38 0.56 15.07 -2.63
C ALA A 38 0.51 16.02 -1.43
N LEU A 39 -0.63 15.98 -0.73
CA LEU A 39 -0.77 16.61 0.57
C LEU A 39 0.31 16.04 1.51
N SER A 40 0.92 16.90 2.33
CA SER A 40 1.84 16.49 3.39
C SER A 40 1.16 15.44 4.28
N VAL A 41 1.83 14.31 4.52
CA VAL A 41 1.29 13.24 5.38
C VAL A 41 1.23 13.76 6.82
N ASP A 42 0.03 14.04 7.32
CA ASP A 42 -0.15 14.42 8.72
C ASP A 42 -0.10 13.19 9.64
N GLU A 43 0.32 13.38 10.90
CA GLU A 43 0.50 12.32 11.89
C GLU A 43 -0.77 11.48 12.10
N ARG A 44 -1.94 12.13 12.11
CA ARG A 44 -3.21 11.42 12.35
C ARG A 44 -3.56 10.51 11.18
N THR A 45 -3.34 10.97 9.95
CA THR A 45 -3.55 10.18 8.73
C THR A 45 -2.56 9.03 8.66
N PHE A 46 -1.29 9.28 9.01
CA PHE A 46 -0.25 8.25 9.08
C PHE A 46 -0.61 7.11 10.04
N ILE A 47 -0.93 7.46 11.30
CA ILE A 47 -1.32 6.48 12.33
C ILE A 47 -2.57 5.71 11.92
N ARG A 48 -3.57 6.38 11.31
CA ARG A 48 -4.79 5.70 10.85
C ARG A 48 -4.51 4.60 9.83
N VAL A 49 -3.61 4.85 8.86
CA VAL A 49 -3.26 3.83 7.86
C VAL A 49 -2.56 2.65 8.50
N ILE A 50 -1.68 2.89 9.47
CA ILE A 50 -1.02 1.82 10.24
C ILE A 50 -2.04 1.00 11.03
N ASP A 51 -2.95 1.64 11.75
CA ASP A 51 -4.00 0.95 12.52
C ASP A 51 -4.91 0.12 11.60
N MET A 52 -5.34 0.68 10.47
CA MET A 52 -6.15 -0.02 9.49
C MET A 52 -5.42 -1.24 8.90
N PHE A 53 -4.11 -1.12 8.66
CA PHE A 53 -3.30 -2.22 8.16
C PHE A 53 -3.27 -3.35 9.19
N PHE A 54 -2.96 -3.04 10.44
CA PHE A 54 -2.86 -4.03 11.50
C PHE A 54 -4.22 -4.68 11.87
N ILE A 55 -5.32 -3.93 11.83
CA ILE A 55 -6.68 -4.49 11.97
C ILE A 55 -6.96 -5.51 10.84
N SER A 56 -6.57 -5.17 9.61
CA SER A 56 -6.74 -6.04 8.44
C SER A 56 -5.92 -7.31 8.59
N VAL A 57 -4.67 -7.18 9.03
CA VAL A 57 -3.74 -8.28 9.31
C VAL A 57 -4.31 -9.25 10.35
N VAL A 58 -4.80 -8.75 11.49
CA VAL A 58 -5.43 -9.60 12.52
C VAL A 58 -6.67 -10.30 11.98
N TYR A 59 -7.48 -9.60 11.18
CA TYR A 59 -8.67 -10.20 10.57
C TYR A 59 -8.28 -11.35 9.63
N ILE A 60 -7.33 -11.13 8.72
CA ILE A 60 -6.85 -12.15 7.78
C ILE A 60 -6.27 -13.34 8.53
N ALA A 61 -5.41 -13.12 9.53
CA ALA A 61 -4.86 -14.18 10.37
C ALA A 61 -5.95 -15.05 11.01
N LYS A 62 -7.01 -14.43 11.55
CA LYS A 62 -8.16 -15.15 12.12
C LYS A 62 -8.88 -16.01 11.06
N GLN A 63 -9.01 -15.55 9.82
CA GLN A 63 -9.63 -16.34 8.76
C GLN A 63 -8.76 -17.55 8.38
N ILE A 64 -7.43 -17.36 8.27
CA ILE A 64 -6.47 -18.46 8.01
C ILE A 64 -6.59 -19.52 9.11
N ILE A 65 -6.57 -19.11 10.38
CA ILE A 65 -6.69 -20.04 11.53
C ILE A 65 -7.99 -20.86 11.45
N ARG A 66 -9.08 -20.25 10.99
CA ARG A 66 -10.39 -20.90 10.82
C ARG A 66 -10.51 -21.77 9.56
N GLY A 67 -9.53 -21.75 8.66
CA GLY A 67 -9.62 -22.43 7.36
C GLY A 67 -10.47 -21.69 6.32
N GLU A 68 -10.83 -20.43 6.57
CA GLU A 68 -11.66 -19.58 5.71
C GLU A 68 -10.84 -18.88 4.63
N LEU A 69 -10.14 -19.67 3.81
CA LEU A 69 -9.11 -19.17 2.90
C LEU A 69 -9.67 -18.21 1.84
N TRP A 70 -10.85 -18.47 1.30
CA TRP A 70 -11.51 -17.57 0.35
C TRP A 70 -11.66 -16.14 0.91
N THR A 71 -12.13 -16.05 2.15
CA THR A 71 -12.31 -14.78 2.85
C THR A 71 -10.97 -14.12 3.12
N ALA A 72 -9.96 -14.88 3.56
CA ALA A 72 -8.60 -14.38 3.76
C ALA A 72 -8.06 -13.73 2.46
N LYS A 73 -8.07 -14.46 1.34
CA LYS A 73 -7.56 -13.99 0.04
C LYS A 73 -8.29 -12.76 -0.49
N THR A 74 -9.61 -12.71 -0.31
CA THR A 74 -10.40 -11.53 -0.70
C THR A 74 -9.96 -10.29 0.06
N ARG A 75 -9.70 -10.41 1.37
CA ARG A 75 -9.27 -9.29 2.23
C ARG A 75 -7.81 -8.91 2.09
N GLU A 76 -6.95 -9.78 1.57
CA GLU A 76 -5.57 -9.40 1.25
C GLU A 76 -5.52 -8.22 0.27
N ASN A 77 -6.51 -8.06 -0.63
CA ASN A 77 -6.56 -6.93 -1.55
C ASN A 77 -6.81 -5.60 -0.83
N ASP A 78 -7.70 -5.58 0.16
CA ASP A 78 -7.96 -4.39 0.98
C ASP A 78 -6.70 -3.99 1.77
N MET A 79 -6.00 -4.98 2.34
CA MET A 79 -4.70 -4.78 3.01
C MET A 79 -3.62 -4.26 2.05
N ARG A 80 -3.57 -4.77 0.81
CA ARG A 80 -2.60 -4.34 -0.20
C ARG A 80 -2.79 -2.89 -0.62
N LEU A 81 -4.01 -2.34 -0.57
CA LEU A 81 -4.24 -0.91 -0.80
C LEU A 81 -3.58 -0.04 0.29
N LEU A 82 -3.58 -0.50 1.54
CA LEU A 82 -2.91 0.19 2.65
C LEU A 82 -1.39 0.09 2.53
N LEU A 83 -0.88 -1.08 2.12
CA LEU A 83 0.53 -1.27 1.79
C LEU A 83 0.98 -0.36 0.63
N LEU A 84 0.17 -0.27 -0.44
CA LEU A 84 0.44 0.64 -1.55
C LEU A 84 0.50 2.09 -1.09
N GLN A 85 -0.45 2.53 -0.24
CA GLN A 85 -0.43 3.88 0.30
C GLN A 85 0.87 4.19 1.07
N MET A 86 1.35 3.23 1.87
CA MET A 86 2.61 3.38 2.60
C MET A 86 3.83 3.36 1.67
N LEU A 87 3.83 2.56 0.59
CA LEU A 87 4.88 2.57 -0.43
C LEU A 87 4.96 3.93 -1.14
N GLU A 88 3.80 4.54 -1.46
CA GLU A 88 3.75 5.87 -2.05
C GLU A 88 4.32 6.94 -1.10
N TRP A 89 3.97 6.88 0.19
CA TRP A 89 4.52 7.79 1.20
C TRP A 89 6.01 7.59 1.43
N HIS A 90 6.45 6.33 1.48
CA HIS A 90 7.86 5.97 1.64
C HIS A 90 8.71 6.51 0.50
N ALA A 91 8.30 6.28 -0.75
CA ALA A 91 8.99 6.81 -1.92
C ALA A 91 9.13 8.34 -1.89
N LYS A 92 8.06 9.05 -1.50
CA LYS A 92 8.08 10.51 -1.36
C LYS A 92 8.92 10.99 -0.18
N ALA A 93 8.88 10.29 0.94
CA ALA A 93 9.70 10.61 2.11
C ALA A 93 11.21 10.45 1.82
N LEU A 94 11.58 9.52 0.91
CA LEU A 94 12.95 9.31 0.47
C LEU A 94 13.43 10.33 -0.57
N HIS A 95 12.56 10.74 -1.50
CA HIS A 95 12.95 11.48 -2.71
C HIS A 95 12.40 12.91 -2.78
N GLY A 96 11.49 13.29 -1.89
CA GLY A 96 10.79 14.57 -1.84
C GLY A 96 9.32 14.47 -2.25
N ASP A 97 8.51 15.44 -1.83
CA ASP A 97 7.04 15.45 -2.03
C ASP A 97 6.61 15.47 -3.51
N ASP A 98 7.45 16.05 -4.37
CA ASP A 98 7.28 16.12 -5.82
C ASP A 98 7.70 14.82 -6.55
N TYR A 99 8.17 13.80 -5.84
CA TYR A 99 8.57 12.54 -6.44
C TYR A 99 7.39 11.82 -7.08
N ASP A 100 7.62 11.35 -8.31
CA ASP A 100 6.54 10.87 -9.16
C ASP A 100 6.16 9.41 -8.88
N VAL A 101 5.17 9.21 -8.01
CA VAL A 101 4.52 7.90 -7.79
C VAL A 101 3.26 7.78 -8.64
N TRP A 102 3.08 6.68 -9.37
CA TRP A 102 1.93 6.53 -10.26
C TRP A 102 0.70 5.98 -9.55
N HIS A 103 -0.47 6.52 -9.90
CA HIS A 103 -1.76 6.10 -9.34
C HIS A 103 -1.96 4.58 -9.41
N GLY A 104 -2.50 4.02 -8.33
CA GLY A 104 -2.90 2.61 -8.28
C GLY A 104 -1.73 1.63 -8.45
N GLY A 105 -0.51 2.03 -8.06
CA GLY A 105 0.65 1.13 -8.11
C GLY A 105 1.20 0.90 -9.52
N ARG A 106 0.82 1.72 -10.51
CA ARG A 106 1.34 1.58 -11.86
C ARG A 106 2.86 1.76 -11.88
N PHE A 107 3.54 0.99 -12.72
CA PHE A 107 5.00 1.06 -12.87
C PHE A 107 5.76 1.02 -11.54
N ILE A 108 5.25 0.27 -10.54
CA ILE A 108 5.81 0.28 -9.19
C ILE A 108 7.32 0.04 -9.14
N HIS A 109 7.81 -0.84 -10.01
CA HIS A 109 9.23 -1.15 -10.19
C HIS A 109 10.11 0.01 -10.66
N GLU A 110 9.53 1.10 -11.16
CA GLU A 110 10.26 2.30 -11.59
C GLU A 110 10.46 3.29 -10.44
N TRP A 111 9.63 3.26 -9.40
CA TRP A 111 9.62 4.28 -8.35
C TRP A 111 9.85 3.77 -6.92
N ILE A 112 9.80 2.46 -6.66
CA ILE A 112 10.39 1.88 -5.45
C ILE A 112 11.77 1.28 -5.73
N ASP A 113 12.61 1.22 -4.71
CA ASP A 113 13.93 0.60 -4.82
C ASP A 113 13.84 -0.93 -5.00
N GLN A 114 14.96 -1.53 -5.43
CA GLN A 114 15.01 -2.96 -5.77
C GLN A 114 14.77 -3.89 -4.58
N GLU A 115 15.18 -3.49 -3.37
CA GLU A 115 14.99 -4.28 -2.15
C GLU A 115 13.51 -4.30 -1.77
N THR A 116 12.88 -3.12 -1.72
CA THR A 116 11.45 -2.97 -1.50
C THR A 116 10.63 -3.72 -2.55
N PHE A 117 11.03 -3.68 -3.83
CA PHE A 117 10.35 -4.44 -4.88
C PHE A 117 10.48 -5.96 -4.71
N LYS A 118 11.62 -6.44 -4.24
CA LYS A 118 11.83 -7.86 -3.93
C LYS A 118 10.95 -8.30 -2.77
N GLU A 119 10.89 -7.53 -1.69
CA GLU A 119 10.02 -7.82 -0.55
C GLU A 119 8.54 -7.77 -0.93
N LEU A 120 8.13 -6.79 -1.75
CA LEU A 120 6.77 -6.69 -2.26
C LEU A 120 6.34 -7.95 -2.99
N LYS A 121 7.21 -8.55 -3.82
CA LYS A 121 6.90 -9.82 -4.50
C LYS A 121 6.61 -10.96 -3.52
N ASN A 122 7.32 -11.00 -2.39
CA ASN A 122 7.10 -12.03 -1.38
C ASN A 122 5.73 -11.88 -0.70
N THR A 123 5.14 -10.69 -0.66
CA THR A 123 3.79 -10.50 -0.07
C THR A 123 2.66 -11.19 -0.86
N PHE A 124 2.93 -11.62 -2.10
CA PHE A 124 1.97 -12.39 -2.89
C PHE A 124 2.05 -13.87 -2.53
N SER A 125 0.89 -14.44 -2.27
CA SER A 125 0.72 -15.84 -1.89
C SER A 125 -0.25 -16.54 -2.84
N GLN A 126 -0.10 -17.85 -2.98
CA GLN A 126 -1.00 -18.75 -3.67
C GLN A 126 -2.28 -19.00 -2.84
N TYR A 127 -3.22 -19.76 -3.39
CA TYR A 127 -4.39 -20.24 -2.67
C TYR A 127 -4.02 -21.49 -1.83
N ASP A 128 -3.13 -21.29 -0.86
CA ASP A 128 -2.67 -22.29 0.10
C ASP A 128 -2.58 -21.68 1.50
N GLU A 129 -2.90 -22.45 2.55
CA GLU A 129 -2.98 -21.91 3.91
C GLU A 129 -1.60 -21.47 4.45
N ALA A 130 -0.58 -22.30 4.27
CA ALA A 130 0.77 -22.03 4.75
C ALA A 130 1.41 -20.88 3.96
N ASP A 131 1.24 -20.89 2.65
CA ASP A 131 1.75 -19.82 1.79
C ASP A 131 1.02 -18.48 2.02
N THR A 132 -0.29 -18.52 2.33
CA THR A 132 -1.05 -17.31 2.70
C THR A 132 -0.57 -16.75 4.03
N LEU A 133 -0.30 -17.59 5.03
CA LEU A 133 0.29 -17.13 6.29
C LEU A 133 1.69 -16.54 6.08
N ARG A 134 2.54 -17.18 5.29
CA ARG A 134 3.86 -16.64 4.92
C ARG A 134 3.71 -15.27 4.25
N GLY A 135 2.86 -15.14 3.23
CA GLY A 135 2.61 -13.87 2.54
C GLY A 135 2.08 -12.77 3.46
N LEU A 136 1.26 -13.13 4.45
CA LEU A 136 0.79 -12.19 5.48
C LEU A 136 1.95 -11.71 6.37
N LEU A 137 2.82 -12.60 6.84
CA LEU A 137 3.99 -12.25 7.65
C LEU A 137 5.01 -11.41 6.86
N ASP A 138 5.20 -11.71 5.57
CA ASP A 138 6.04 -10.92 4.67
C ASP A 138 5.43 -9.52 4.45
N SER A 139 4.09 -9.42 4.37
CA SER A 139 3.39 -8.14 4.28
C SER A 139 3.60 -7.29 5.53
N ILE A 140 3.51 -7.89 6.73
CA ILE A 140 3.78 -7.21 8.00
C ILE A 140 5.22 -6.71 8.03
N SER A 141 6.18 -7.56 7.66
CA SER A 141 7.61 -7.23 7.71
C SER A 141 7.95 -6.07 6.78
N LEU A 142 7.49 -6.12 5.52
CA LEU A 142 7.65 -5.03 4.57
C LEU A 142 6.98 -3.74 5.09
N PHE A 143 5.71 -3.82 5.49
CA PHE A 143 4.95 -2.65 5.94
C PHE A 143 5.60 -1.98 7.15
N ARG A 144 6.03 -2.76 8.15
CA ARG A 144 6.78 -2.29 9.32
C ARG A 144 8.01 -1.50 8.88
N ARG A 145 8.86 -2.11 8.06
CA ARG A 145 10.12 -1.50 7.61
C ARG A 145 9.87 -0.15 6.93
N ILE A 146 9.03 -0.12 5.89
CA ILE A 146 8.78 1.11 5.13
C ILE A 146 8.03 2.15 5.95
N ALA A 147 7.14 1.76 6.87
CA ALA A 147 6.43 2.69 7.75
C ALA A 147 7.37 3.30 8.79
N SER A 148 8.25 2.52 9.41
CA SER A 148 9.28 3.04 10.33
C SER A 148 10.21 4.02 9.63
N GLU A 149 10.73 3.64 8.45
CA GLU A 149 11.59 4.54 7.66
C GLU A 149 10.86 5.83 7.25
N THR A 150 9.59 5.73 6.87
CA THR A 150 8.75 6.89 6.54
C THR A 150 8.55 7.79 7.76
N ALA A 151 8.27 7.21 8.93
CA ALA A 151 8.09 7.95 10.17
C ALA A 151 9.37 8.73 10.53
N ASP A 152 10.53 8.08 10.46
CA ASP A 152 11.83 8.69 10.75
C ASP A 152 12.13 9.86 9.81
N ARG A 153 11.85 9.71 8.51
CA ARG A 153 12.06 10.75 7.49
C ARG A 153 11.15 11.97 7.69
N LEU A 154 9.92 11.75 8.16
CA LEU A 154 8.92 12.79 8.35
C LEU A 154 8.89 13.36 9.78
N GLY A 155 9.72 12.83 10.69
CA GLY A 155 9.70 13.23 12.10
C GLY A 155 8.43 12.79 12.85
N LEU A 156 7.79 11.72 12.38
CA LEU A 156 6.60 11.11 12.99
C LEU A 156 7.01 9.93 13.88
N LYS A 157 6.08 9.43 14.70
CA LYS A 157 6.31 8.25 15.54
C LYS A 157 5.63 7.01 14.97
N TYR A 158 6.40 5.95 14.76
CA TYR A 158 5.85 4.62 14.46
C TYR A 158 5.30 3.93 15.74
N PRO A 159 4.08 3.38 15.74
CA PRO A 159 3.47 2.73 16.90
C PRO A 159 3.99 1.29 17.10
N GLN A 160 5.26 1.17 17.52
CA GLN A 160 5.95 -0.12 17.65
C GLN A 160 5.24 -1.11 18.61
N ASP A 161 4.62 -0.62 19.68
CA ASP A 161 3.96 -1.49 20.66
C ASP A 161 2.73 -2.21 20.07
N THR A 162 1.94 -1.51 19.25
CA THR A 162 0.77 -2.08 18.56
C THR A 162 1.20 -3.18 17.61
N ASP A 163 2.24 -2.91 16.83
CA ASP A 163 2.84 -3.83 15.87
C ASP A 163 3.36 -5.11 16.56
N ASN A 164 4.16 -4.96 17.62
CA ASN A 164 4.69 -6.08 18.38
C ASN A 164 3.55 -6.94 18.95
N HIS A 165 2.57 -6.31 19.60
CA HIS A 165 1.46 -7.05 20.23
C HIS A 165 0.67 -7.89 19.22
N ILE A 166 0.43 -7.33 18.03
CA ILE A 166 -0.32 -8.02 16.97
C ILE A 166 0.52 -9.13 16.34
N THR A 167 1.79 -8.86 16.05
CA THR A 167 2.70 -9.85 15.44
C THR A 167 2.92 -11.03 16.39
N ASP A 168 3.09 -10.78 17.68
CA ASP A 168 3.21 -11.81 18.72
C ASP A 168 1.93 -12.65 18.81
N TRP A 169 0.76 -12.01 18.78
CA TRP A 169 -0.52 -12.71 18.78
C TRP A 169 -0.65 -13.63 17.56
N ILE A 170 -0.32 -13.15 16.35
CA ILE A 170 -0.38 -13.96 15.14
C ILE A 170 0.56 -15.15 15.23
N THR A 171 1.83 -14.91 15.58
CA THR A 171 2.85 -15.96 15.68
C THR A 171 2.39 -17.06 16.64
N LYS A 172 2.02 -16.69 17.87
CA LYS A 172 1.53 -17.63 18.88
C LYS A 172 0.31 -18.44 18.45
N ASN A 173 -0.62 -17.84 17.70
CA ASN A 173 -1.85 -18.52 17.28
C ASN A 173 -1.69 -19.32 15.98
N THR A 174 -0.54 -19.21 15.31
CA THR A 174 -0.26 -19.91 14.04
C THR A 174 0.86 -20.95 14.14
N GLU A 175 1.69 -20.91 15.19
CA GLU A 175 2.73 -21.91 15.50
C GLU A 175 2.21 -23.36 15.46
N SER A 176 0.99 -23.61 15.94
CA SER A 176 0.39 -24.95 15.95
C SER A 176 0.07 -25.51 14.55
N LYS A 177 -0.05 -24.63 13.54
CA LYS A 177 -0.40 -25.01 12.16
C LYS A 177 0.82 -25.18 11.26
N LEU A 178 1.97 -24.61 11.61
CA LEU A 178 3.22 -24.79 10.87
C LEU A 178 3.88 -26.17 11.08
N ILE A 179 3.41 -26.96 12.06
CA ILE A 179 4.04 -28.22 12.50
C ILE A 179 3.30 -29.47 11.97
N LYS A 180 2.12 -29.35 11.34
CA LYS A 180 1.43 -30.50 10.75
C LYS A 180 1.71 -30.59 9.25
N PRO A 181 2.55 -31.54 8.78
CA PRO A 181 2.52 -31.90 7.37
C PRO A 181 1.14 -32.51 7.09
N VAL A 182 0.51 -32.03 6.03
CA VAL A 182 -0.73 -32.61 5.49
C VAL A 182 -0.39 -34.04 5.05
N SER A 183 -0.73 -35.02 5.88
CA SER A 183 -0.89 -36.40 5.44
C SER A 183 -2.21 -36.49 4.68
N LEU A 184 -2.10 -36.60 3.35
CA LEU A 184 -3.18 -37.06 2.46
C LEU A 184 -3.55 -38.51 2.78
#